data_AF-A0A510UZ50-F1
#
_entry.id   AF-A0A510UZ50-F1
#
_cell.length_a   1.000
_cell.length_b   1.000
_cell.length_c   1.000
_cell.angle_alpha   90.00
_cell.angle_beta   90.00
_cell.angle_gamma   90.00
#
_symmetry.space_group_name_H-M   'P 1'
#
loop_
_entity.id
_entity.type
_entity.pdbx_description
1 polymer ?
#
loop_
_entity_poly.entity_id
_entity_poly.type
_entity_poly.pdbx_seq_one_letter_code
_entity_poly.pdbx_strand_id
1 'polypeptide(L)'
;MSTRLDAYRTPVPNLPRTVSRDDVGAAAWFGLLRDGVVRVVWGDVAIAADLSDTPEVRATALAALVPARGVIGRGTAAWVHTGRYPPVRVEVLVRTGERRTDPHPARVAAEATLPPSDVVRVGVHRATSVQRTGIDVARMLPQVDAVPTLRALLDVGFEPTHALDRLADLRGHRGIRRAYSTLQDL
;
A
#
# COMPACT_ATOMS: atom_id res chain seq x y z
N MET A 1 -40.59 -23.14 -11.57
CA MET A 1 -40.07 -24.53 -11.69
C MET A 1 -38.60 -24.52 -12.09
N SER A 2 -37.66 -24.54 -11.13
CA SER A 2 -36.30 -25.11 -11.26
C SER A 2 -35.57 -25.11 -9.90
N THR A 3 -36.25 -25.46 -8.81
CA THR A 3 -35.70 -25.38 -7.44
C THR A 3 -34.86 -26.61 -7.04
N ARG A 4 -34.90 -27.70 -7.82
CA ARG A 4 -34.18 -28.96 -7.51
C ARG A 4 -32.78 -29.06 -8.10
N LEU A 5 -32.49 -28.36 -9.20
CA LEU A 5 -31.17 -28.43 -9.86
C LEU A 5 -30.15 -27.51 -9.19
N ASP A 6 -30.58 -26.43 -8.54
CA ASP A 6 -29.68 -25.55 -7.78
C ASP A 6 -29.01 -26.26 -6.60
N ALA A 7 -29.64 -27.30 -6.04
CA ALA A 7 -29.07 -28.14 -4.98
C ALA A 7 -27.88 -29.02 -5.46
N TYR A 8 -27.73 -29.20 -6.77
CA TYR A 8 -26.63 -29.96 -7.38
C TYR A 8 -25.59 -29.06 -8.05
N ARG A 9 -25.79 -27.73 -8.04
CA ARG A 9 -24.73 -26.82 -8.48
C ARG A 9 -23.60 -26.89 -7.46
N THR A 10 -22.41 -27.26 -7.94
CA THR A 10 -21.20 -27.10 -7.16
C THR A 10 -21.11 -25.64 -6.70
N PRO A 11 -20.97 -25.36 -5.40
CA PRO A 11 -20.77 -24.00 -4.95
C PRO A 11 -19.55 -23.46 -5.68
N VAL A 12 -19.68 -22.27 -6.27
CA VAL A 12 -18.55 -21.62 -6.94
C VAL A 12 -17.44 -21.49 -5.88
N PRO A 13 -16.27 -22.11 -6.09
CA PRO A 13 -15.20 -22.03 -5.11
C PRO A 13 -14.82 -20.55 -4.96
N ASN A 14 -14.71 -20.10 -3.71
CA ASN A 14 -14.18 -18.76 -3.44
C ASN A 14 -12.67 -18.80 -3.71
N LEU A 15 -12.28 -18.35 -4.90
CA LEU A 15 -10.87 -18.31 -5.29
C LEU A 15 -10.18 -17.12 -4.64
N PRO A 16 -8.94 -17.29 -4.16
CA PRO A 16 -8.18 -16.17 -3.63
C PRO A 16 -7.96 -15.13 -4.74
N ARG A 17 -8.07 -13.85 -4.36
CA ARG A 17 -7.86 -12.74 -5.31
C ARG A 17 -6.41 -12.61 -5.77
N THR A 18 -5.48 -13.19 -5.03
CA THR A 18 -4.05 -13.21 -5.29
C THR A 18 -3.54 -14.64 -5.30
N VAL A 19 -2.50 -14.89 -6.08
CA VAL A 19 -1.73 -16.14 -6.07
C VAL A 19 -0.28 -15.81 -5.76
N SER A 20 0.36 -16.55 -4.85
CA SER A 20 1.78 -16.43 -4.62
C SER A 20 2.56 -17.57 -5.27
N ARG A 21 3.86 -17.36 -5.50
CA ARG A 21 4.75 -18.44 -5.97
C ARG A 21 4.77 -19.63 -5.02
N ASP A 22 4.67 -19.39 -3.73
CA ASP A 22 4.67 -20.45 -2.71
C ASP A 22 3.38 -21.30 -2.76
N ASP A 23 2.25 -20.71 -3.16
CA ASP A 23 0.97 -21.41 -3.28
C ASP A 23 0.95 -22.42 -4.45
N VAL A 24 1.63 -22.10 -5.56
CA VAL A 24 1.58 -22.89 -6.80
C VAL A 24 2.89 -23.61 -7.15
N GLY A 25 3.98 -23.25 -6.48
CA GLY A 25 5.32 -23.72 -6.80
C GLY A 25 5.95 -23.02 -8.02
N ALA A 26 7.28 -23.11 -8.11
CA ALA A 26 8.06 -22.33 -9.08
C ALA A 26 7.72 -22.64 -10.56
N ALA A 27 7.50 -23.92 -10.91
CA ALA A 27 7.22 -24.30 -12.29
C ALA A 27 5.87 -23.73 -12.77
N ALA A 28 4.81 -23.88 -11.97
CA ALA A 28 3.50 -23.33 -12.29
C ALA A 28 3.52 -21.80 -12.31
N TRP A 29 4.20 -21.17 -11.35
CA TRP A 29 4.37 -19.72 -11.30
C TRP A 29 4.94 -19.15 -12.62
N PHE A 30 6.05 -19.70 -13.12
CA PHE A 30 6.65 -19.24 -14.36
C PHE A 30 5.80 -19.58 -15.59
N GLY A 31 5.10 -20.73 -15.59
CA GLY A 31 4.14 -21.06 -16.64
C GLY A 31 3.01 -20.03 -16.72
N LEU A 32 2.35 -19.73 -15.60
CA LEU A 32 1.26 -18.76 -15.53
C LEU A 32 1.69 -17.35 -15.98
N LEU A 33 2.90 -16.91 -15.60
CA LEU A 33 3.44 -15.62 -16.04
C LEU A 33 3.76 -15.61 -17.54
N ARG A 34 4.40 -16.68 -18.03
CA ARG A 34 4.77 -16.81 -19.44
C ARG A 34 3.54 -16.81 -20.35
N ASP A 35 2.50 -17.50 -19.92
CA ASP A 35 1.25 -17.64 -20.68
C ASP A 35 0.33 -16.41 -20.53
N GLY A 36 0.72 -15.42 -19.71
CA GLY A 36 -0.05 -14.21 -19.49
C GLY A 36 -1.34 -14.42 -18.70
N VAL A 37 -1.47 -15.55 -18.00
CA VAL A 37 -2.64 -15.86 -17.16
C VAL A 37 -2.66 -14.99 -15.91
N VAL A 38 -1.48 -14.65 -15.38
CA VAL A 38 -1.32 -13.81 -14.21
C VAL A 38 -0.32 -12.69 -14.47
N ARG A 39 -0.43 -11.61 -13.70
CA ARG A 39 0.54 -10.51 -13.67
C ARG A 39 0.99 -10.25 -12.24
N VAL A 40 2.29 -9.98 -12.07
CA VAL A 40 2.85 -9.65 -10.75
C VAL A 40 2.27 -8.33 -10.27
N VAL A 41 1.84 -8.30 -9.01
CA VAL A 41 1.49 -7.08 -8.29
C VAL A 41 2.70 -6.58 -7.52
N TRP A 42 3.31 -7.46 -6.71
CA TRP A 42 4.52 -7.14 -5.96
C TRP A 42 5.24 -8.41 -5.49
N GLY A 43 6.57 -8.43 -5.60
CA GLY A 43 7.38 -9.58 -5.23
C GLY A 43 6.92 -10.85 -5.93
N ASP A 44 6.71 -11.92 -5.18
CA ASP A 44 6.22 -13.20 -5.66
C ASP A 44 4.69 -13.34 -5.50
N VAL A 45 3.94 -12.22 -5.56
CA VAL A 45 2.47 -12.19 -5.52
C VAL A 45 1.91 -11.60 -6.80
N ALA A 46 0.98 -12.33 -7.41
CA ALA A 46 0.33 -11.99 -8.67
C ALA A 46 -1.20 -12.03 -8.54
N ILE A 47 -1.87 -11.46 -9.53
CA ILE A 47 -3.31 -11.60 -9.75
C ILE A 47 -3.57 -12.08 -11.18
N ALA A 48 -4.76 -12.61 -11.43
CA ALA A 48 -5.19 -12.92 -12.79
C ALA A 48 -5.10 -11.65 -13.68
N ALA A 49 -4.66 -11.84 -14.92
CA ALA A 49 -4.31 -10.73 -15.80
C ALA A 49 -5.50 -9.82 -16.16
N ASP A 50 -6.72 -10.36 -16.11
CA ASP A 50 -7.98 -9.67 -16.36
C ASP A 50 -8.54 -8.92 -15.14
N LEU A 51 -7.97 -9.12 -13.95
CA LEU A 51 -8.38 -8.41 -12.74
C LEU A 51 -7.79 -6.99 -12.70
N SER A 52 -8.62 -6.05 -12.24
CA SER A 52 -8.21 -4.67 -12.01
C SER A 52 -7.17 -4.55 -10.89
N ASP A 53 -6.19 -3.67 -11.09
CA ASP A 53 -5.21 -3.31 -10.07
C ASP A 53 -5.79 -2.28 -9.08
N THR A 54 -6.41 -2.77 -8.00
CA THR A 54 -7.02 -1.90 -6.99
C THR A 54 -6.11 -1.70 -5.78
N PRO A 55 -6.30 -0.63 -4.99
CA PRO A 55 -5.59 -0.46 -3.72
C PRO A 55 -5.70 -1.67 -2.79
N GLU A 56 -6.86 -2.33 -2.76
CA GLU A 56 -7.08 -3.54 -1.95
C GLU A 56 -6.21 -4.69 -2.42
N VAL A 57 -6.11 -4.92 -3.74
CA VAL A 57 -5.23 -5.93 -4.31
C VAL A 57 -3.77 -5.65 -3.93
N ARG A 58 -3.31 -4.41 -4.09
CA ARG A 58 -1.94 -4.02 -3.73
C ARG A 58 -1.67 -4.20 -2.24
N ALA A 59 -2.61 -3.81 -1.37
CA ALA A 59 -2.46 -4.00 0.07
C ALA A 59 -2.40 -5.48 0.45
N THR A 60 -3.25 -6.32 -0.17
CA THR A 60 -3.24 -7.78 0.04
C THR A 60 -1.95 -8.42 -0.45
N ALA A 61 -1.35 -7.94 -1.55
CA ALA A 61 -0.06 -8.43 -2.01
C ALA A 61 1.08 -8.22 -1.00
N LEU A 62 0.91 -7.30 -0.03
CA LEU A 62 1.88 -7.05 1.04
C LEU A 62 1.57 -7.81 2.33
N ALA A 63 0.50 -8.62 2.39
CA ALA A 63 -0.06 -9.15 3.64
C ALA A 63 0.96 -9.88 4.52
N ALA A 64 1.83 -10.71 3.94
CA ALA A 64 2.87 -11.43 4.67
C ALA A 64 3.88 -10.51 5.39
N LEU A 65 4.03 -9.28 4.90
CA LEU A 65 4.93 -8.28 5.44
C LEU A 65 4.24 -7.29 6.38
N VAL A 66 2.90 -7.21 6.40
CA VAL A 66 2.16 -6.26 7.24
C VAL A 66 1.73 -6.95 8.54
N PRO A 67 2.34 -6.62 9.70
CA PRO A 67 1.94 -7.17 11.00
C PRO A 67 0.51 -6.75 11.34
N ALA A 68 -0.20 -7.54 12.17
CA ALA A 68 -1.59 -7.24 12.54
C ALA A 68 -1.81 -5.81 13.07
N ARG A 69 -0.84 -5.29 13.85
CA ARG A 69 -0.87 -3.91 14.39
C ARG A 69 -0.18 -2.87 13.50
N GLY A 70 0.37 -3.27 12.36
CA GLY A 70 0.98 -2.38 11.39
C GLY A 70 -0.03 -1.57 10.59
N VAL A 71 0.42 -0.40 10.14
CA VAL A 71 -0.25 0.48 9.17
C VAL A 71 0.71 0.68 7.99
N ILE A 72 0.29 0.36 6.78
CA ILE A 72 1.06 0.62 5.56
C ILE A 72 1.24 2.14 5.45
N GLY A 73 2.48 2.62 5.33
CA GLY A 73 2.76 4.05 5.34
C GLY A 73 3.72 4.50 4.25
N ARG A 74 3.97 5.82 4.20
CA ARG A 74 5.01 6.44 3.36
C ARG A 74 4.94 6.01 1.90
N GLY A 75 6.07 5.71 1.24
CA GLY A 75 6.11 5.37 -0.18
C GLY A 75 5.31 4.12 -0.51
N THR A 76 5.27 3.16 0.43
CA THR A 76 4.44 1.95 0.25
C THR A 76 2.95 2.28 0.25
N ALA A 77 2.48 3.18 1.12
CA ALA A 77 1.09 3.64 1.08
C ALA A 77 0.79 4.45 -0.19
N ALA A 78 1.75 5.24 -0.67
CA ALA A 78 1.59 5.98 -1.92
C ALA A 78 1.38 5.03 -3.11
N TRP A 79 2.16 3.95 -3.18
CA TRP A 79 1.95 2.89 -4.17
C TRP A 79 0.60 2.18 -3.98
N VAL A 80 0.21 1.85 -2.74
CA VAL A 80 -1.10 1.25 -2.48
C VAL A 80 -2.23 2.15 -2.96
N HIS A 81 -2.18 3.47 -2.76
CA HIS A 81 -3.24 4.38 -3.23
C HIS A 81 -3.23 4.58 -4.75
N THR A 82 -2.06 4.71 -5.35
CA THR A 82 -1.92 5.21 -6.74
C THR A 82 -1.57 4.14 -7.78
N GLY A 83 -1.03 3.00 -7.35
CA GLY A 83 -0.43 1.98 -8.21
C GLY A 83 0.92 2.39 -8.81
N ARG A 84 1.44 3.57 -8.50
CA ARG A 84 2.70 4.10 -9.05
C ARG A 84 3.86 3.94 -8.07
N TYR A 85 5.07 3.83 -8.61
CA TYR A 85 6.32 3.77 -7.84
C TYR A 85 6.34 2.62 -6.79
N PRO A 86 6.25 1.35 -7.25
CA PRO A 86 6.24 0.20 -6.34
C PRO A 86 7.45 0.20 -5.40
N PRO A 87 7.25 -0.12 -4.11
CA PRO A 87 8.31 -0.03 -3.12
C PRO A 87 9.30 -1.19 -3.26
N VAL A 88 10.59 -0.93 -3.02
CA VAL A 88 11.61 -2.00 -2.92
C VAL A 88 11.47 -2.77 -1.60
N ARG A 89 11.13 -2.07 -0.51
CA ARG A 89 10.83 -2.65 0.81
C ARG A 89 9.53 -2.08 1.32
N VAL A 90 8.72 -2.93 1.94
CA VAL A 90 7.42 -2.54 2.52
C VAL A 90 7.66 -1.69 3.77
N GLU A 91 7.18 -0.45 3.72
CA GLU A 91 7.21 0.48 4.84
C GLU A 91 5.94 0.33 5.69
N VAL A 92 6.14 -0.09 6.94
CA VAL A 92 5.08 -0.25 7.92
C VAL A 92 5.32 0.69 9.09
N LEU A 93 4.26 1.40 9.47
CA LEU A 93 4.21 2.21 10.67
C LEU A 93 3.54 1.43 11.80
N VAL A 94 4.11 1.52 12.99
CA VAL A 94 3.48 1.08 14.24
C VAL A 94 3.28 2.30 15.14
N ARG A 95 2.29 2.25 16.04
CA ARG A 95 2.04 3.36 16.95
C ARG A 95 3.23 3.53 17.90
N THR A 96 3.62 4.77 18.18
CA THR A 96 4.66 5.11 19.17
C THR A 96 4.42 4.41 20.50
N GLY A 97 5.47 3.82 21.07
CA GLY A 97 5.39 3.08 22.35
C GLY A 97 4.86 1.65 22.23
N GLU A 98 4.44 1.20 21.04
CA GLU A 98 4.19 -0.22 20.78
C GLU A 98 5.47 -0.93 20.35
N ARG A 99 5.58 -2.23 20.70
CA ARG A 99 6.74 -3.05 20.33
C ARG A 99 6.85 -3.13 18.80
N ARG A 100 8.02 -2.76 18.27
CA ARG A 100 8.34 -2.96 16.86
C ARG A 100 8.30 -4.44 16.51
N THR A 101 7.72 -4.74 15.35
CA THR A 101 7.74 -6.10 14.82
C THR A 101 9.15 -6.53 14.51
N ASP A 102 9.39 -7.84 14.57
CA ASP A 102 10.69 -8.43 14.26
C ASP A 102 11.22 -7.96 12.89
N PRO A 103 12.54 -7.74 12.77
CA PRO A 103 13.15 -7.33 11.52
C PRO A 103 12.82 -8.33 10.40
N HIS A 104 12.58 -7.81 9.19
CA HIS A 104 12.42 -8.63 7.99
C HIS A 104 13.16 -7.96 6.82
N PRO A 105 13.90 -8.69 5.98
CA PRO A 105 14.72 -8.11 4.92
C PRO A 105 13.90 -7.29 3.91
N ALA A 106 12.68 -7.71 3.61
CA ALA A 106 11.78 -6.99 2.70
C ALA A 106 10.90 -5.91 3.37
N ARG A 107 11.11 -5.62 4.67
CA ARG A 107 10.29 -4.66 5.43
C ARG A 107 11.14 -3.62 6.14
N VAL A 108 10.65 -2.39 6.20
CA VAL A 108 11.13 -1.35 7.09
C VAL A 108 10.01 -0.98 8.05
N ALA A 109 10.26 -1.10 9.35
CA ALA A 109 9.31 -0.71 10.39
C ALA A 109 9.75 0.59 11.06
N ALA A 110 8.81 1.51 11.27
CA ALA A 110 9.05 2.75 12.01
C ALA A 110 7.90 3.05 12.96
N GLU A 111 8.21 3.72 14.07
CA GLU A 111 7.17 4.27 14.94
C GLU A 111 6.67 5.61 14.42
N ALA A 112 5.38 5.86 14.60
CA ALA A 112 4.75 7.13 14.29
C ALA A 112 3.54 7.38 15.20
N THR A 113 3.24 8.67 15.43
CA THR A 113 1.92 9.08 15.90
C THR A 113 0.91 8.79 14.80
N LEU A 114 -0.09 7.97 15.11
CA LEU A 114 -1.14 7.53 14.19
C LEU A 114 -2.52 7.86 14.78
N PRO A 115 -2.96 9.12 14.70
CA PRO A 115 -4.34 9.48 15.02
C PRO A 115 -5.31 8.66 14.15
N PRO A 116 -6.50 8.31 14.66
CA PRO A 116 -7.49 7.57 13.87
C PRO A 116 -7.84 8.23 12.53
N SER A 117 -7.84 9.57 12.47
CA SER A 117 -8.09 10.36 11.24
C SER A 117 -7.04 10.14 10.14
N ASP A 118 -5.83 9.72 10.52
CA ASP A 118 -4.72 9.54 9.59
C ASP A 118 -4.64 8.10 9.06
N VAL A 119 -5.55 7.21 9.50
CA VAL A 119 -5.53 5.80 9.17
C VAL A 119 -6.84 5.40 8.51
N VAL A 120 -6.73 4.77 7.34
CA VAL A 120 -7.86 4.24 6.57
C VAL A 120 -7.77 2.72 6.45
N ARG A 121 -8.91 2.08 6.20
CA ARG A 121 -8.95 0.66 5.83
C ARG A 121 -8.83 0.53 4.32
N VAL A 122 -7.97 -0.38 3.88
CA VAL A 122 -7.80 -0.79 2.48
C VAL A 122 -7.94 -2.30 2.45
N GLY A 123 -9.15 -2.78 2.15
CA GLY A 123 -9.54 -4.17 2.37
C GLY A 123 -9.43 -4.55 3.86
N VAL A 124 -8.70 -5.63 4.15
CA VAL A 124 -8.44 -6.09 5.53
C VAL A 124 -7.25 -5.37 6.19
N HIS A 125 -6.48 -4.60 5.42
CA HIS A 125 -5.30 -3.90 5.90
C HIS A 125 -5.61 -2.47 6.32
N ARG A 126 -4.69 -1.88 7.07
CA ARG A 126 -4.71 -0.45 7.40
C ARG A 126 -3.58 0.25 6.66
N ALA A 127 -3.87 1.44 6.14
CA ALA A 127 -2.90 2.31 5.51
C ALA A 127 -3.04 3.73 6.05
N THR A 128 -2.00 4.55 5.93
CA THR A 128 -2.14 5.99 6.11
C THR A 128 -3.13 6.54 5.09
N SER A 129 -3.96 7.51 5.46
CA SER A 129 -4.83 8.24 4.53
C SER A 129 -4.00 8.89 3.42
N VAL A 130 -4.59 9.16 2.26
CA VAL A 130 -3.92 9.86 1.14
C VAL A 130 -3.27 11.16 1.63
N GLN A 131 -3.97 11.93 2.45
CA GLN A 131 -3.46 13.17 3.04
C GLN A 131 -2.23 12.95 3.93
N ARG A 132 -2.29 11.96 4.83
CA ARG A 132 -1.15 11.61 5.67
C ARG A 132 0.02 11.06 4.85
N THR A 133 -0.25 10.25 3.84
CA THR A 133 0.76 9.69 2.93
C THR A 133 1.52 10.81 2.21
N GLY A 134 0.82 11.82 1.68
CA GLY A 134 1.48 12.95 1.03
C GLY A 134 2.38 13.73 1.99
N ILE A 135 1.93 13.99 3.22
CA ILE A 135 2.77 14.63 4.26
C ILE A 135 4.02 13.79 4.55
N ASP A 136 3.86 12.48 4.72
CA ASP A 136 4.99 11.59 4.99
C ASP A 136 5.98 11.54 3.81
N VAL A 137 5.48 11.48 2.57
CA VAL A 137 6.29 11.51 1.33
C VAL A 137 7.09 12.81 1.24
N ALA A 138 6.43 13.96 1.40
CA ALA A 138 7.08 15.27 1.31
C ALA A 138 8.18 15.45 2.37
N ARG A 139 8.00 14.85 3.56
CA ARG A 139 8.96 14.93 4.66
C ARG A 139 10.14 13.98 4.52
N MET A 140 9.92 12.79 3.96
CA MET A 140 10.85 11.67 4.09
C MET A 140 11.62 11.35 2.81
N LEU A 141 11.02 11.55 1.64
CA LEU A 141 11.68 11.27 0.37
C LEU A 141 12.57 12.44 -0.07
N PRO A 142 13.61 12.18 -0.89
CA PRO A 142 14.26 13.21 -1.69
C PRO A 142 13.25 13.90 -2.62
N GLN A 143 13.44 15.19 -2.91
CA GLN A 143 12.47 15.98 -3.69
C GLN A 143 12.22 15.39 -5.08
N VAL A 144 13.28 14.87 -5.74
CA VAL A 144 13.20 14.22 -7.06
C VAL A 144 12.24 13.02 -7.07
N ASP A 145 12.10 12.31 -5.96
CA ASP A 145 11.17 11.19 -5.82
C ASP A 145 9.82 11.63 -5.25
N ALA A 146 9.84 12.65 -4.37
CA ALA A 146 8.66 13.15 -3.68
C ALA A 146 7.69 13.83 -4.63
N VAL A 147 8.14 14.75 -5.48
CA VAL A 147 7.27 15.51 -6.40
C VAL A 147 6.45 14.60 -7.32
N PRO A 148 7.03 13.64 -8.08
CA PRO A 148 6.24 12.76 -8.94
C PRO A 148 5.27 11.88 -8.14
N THR A 149 5.68 11.41 -6.94
CA THR A 149 4.82 10.63 -6.05
C THR A 149 3.63 11.46 -5.54
N LEU A 150 3.88 12.71 -5.16
CA LEU A 150 2.84 13.64 -4.70
C LEU A 150 1.87 14.02 -5.82
N ARG A 151 2.35 14.21 -7.04
CA ARG A 151 1.48 14.41 -8.21
C ARG A 151 0.57 13.21 -8.46
N ALA A 152 1.09 11.99 -8.35
CA ALA A 152 0.25 10.79 -8.43
C ALA A 152 -0.80 10.74 -7.29
N LEU A 153 -0.48 11.28 -6.12
CA LEU A 153 -1.43 11.37 -5.01
C LEU A 153 -2.52 12.43 -5.24
N LEU A 154 -2.25 13.48 -6.02
CA LEU A 154 -3.28 14.46 -6.43
C LEU A 154 -4.42 13.77 -7.18
N ASP A 155 -4.10 12.84 -8.07
CA ASP A 155 -5.07 12.06 -8.86
C ASP A 155 -6.05 11.25 -7.99
N VAL A 156 -5.71 11.02 -6.71
CA VAL A 156 -6.50 10.24 -5.75
C VAL A 156 -6.92 11.04 -4.50
N GLY A 157 -6.88 12.37 -4.59
CA GLY A 157 -7.46 13.27 -3.59
C GLY A 157 -6.51 13.80 -2.53
N PHE A 158 -5.21 13.89 -2.83
CA PHE A 158 -4.28 14.65 -1.98
C PHE A 158 -4.47 16.16 -2.15
N GLU A 159 -4.48 16.90 -1.03
CA GLU A 159 -4.67 18.34 -1.03
C GLU A 159 -3.41 19.06 -0.46
N PRO A 160 -2.55 19.66 -1.31
CA PRO A 160 -1.32 20.30 -0.86
C PRO A 160 -1.53 21.43 0.15
N THR A 161 -2.57 22.25 -0.03
CA THR A 161 -2.88 23.36 0.90
C THR A 161 -3.20 22.84 2.30
N HIS A 162 -4.05 21.82 2.41
CA HIS A 162 -4.35 21.18 3.68
C HIS A 162 -3.11 20.50 4.28
N ALA A 163 -2.19 19.98 3.45
CA ALA A 163 -0.94 19.42 3.94
C ALA A 163 -0.03 20.51 4.55
N LEU A 164 0.07 21.68 3.91
CA LEU A 164 0.82 22.83 4.41
C LEU A 164 0.28 23.33 5.76
N ASP A 165 -1.05 23.38 5.92
CA ASP A 165 -1.69 23.75 7.19
C ASP A 165 -1.32 22.77 8.31
N ARG A 166 -1.39 21.46 8.02
CA ARG A 166 -1.01 20.42 9.00
C ARG A 166 0.48 20.41 9.33
N LEU A 167 1.34 20.82 8.40
CA LEU A 167 2.77 20.96 8.68
C LEU A 167 3.08 22.08 9.67
N ALA A 168 2.21 23.09 9.80
CA ALA A 168 2.40 24.19 10.76
C ALA A 168 2.39 23.69 12.21
N ASP A 169 1.58 22.66 12.49
CA ASP A 169 1.51 21.99 13.80
C ASP A 169 2.73 21.12 14.09
N LEU A 170 3.53 20.81 13.07
CA LEU A 170 4.66 19.89 13.14
C LEU A 170 6.02 20.60 13.14
N ARG A 171 6.07 21.91 13.44
CA ARG A 171 7.32 22.68 13.51
C ARG A 171 8.37 21.98 14.40
N GLY A 172 9.63 22.06 13.96
CA GLY A 172 10.77 21.43 14.65
C GLY A 172 10.96 19.93 14.38
N HIS A 173 9.97 19.24 13.80
CA HIS A 173 10.14 17.84 13.43
C HIS A 173 11.08 17.66 12.23
N ARG A 174 11.66 16.46 12.11
CA ARG A 174 12.50 16.08 10.97
C ARG A 174 11.73 16.22 9.65
N GLY A 175 12.39 16.78 8.65
CA GLY A 175 11.91 16.84 7.26
C GLY A 175 10.96 17.98 6.94
N ILE A 176 10.60 18.84 7.90
CA ILE A 176 9.57 19.86 7.71
C ILE A 176 9.97 20.94 6.70
N ARG A 177 11.19 21.49 6.79
CA ARG A 177 11.67 22.49 5.81
C ARG A 177 11.64 21.96 4.37
N ARG A 178 12.04 20.71 4.18
CA ARG A 178 11.96 20.03 2.88
C ARG A 178 10.50 19.88 2.45
N ALA A 179 9.63 19.41 3.34
CA ALA A 179 8.23 19.20 3.02
C ALA A 179 7.55 20.50 2.55
N TYR A 180 7.83 21.63 3.22
CA TYR A 180 7.35 22.94 2.77
C TYR A 180 7.81 23.26 1.34
N SER A 181 9.12 23.16 1.07
CA SER A 181 9.66 23.41 -0.27
C SER A 181 9.03 22.49 -1.32
N THR A 182 8.97 21.19 -1.07
CA THR A 182 8.40 20.22 -2.01
C THR A 182 6.92 20.48 -2.30
N LEU A 183 6.13 20.82 -1.29
CA LEU A 183 4.69 21.07 -1.45
C LEU A 183 4.38 22.42 -2.10
N GLN A 184 5.27 23.41 -1.97
CA GLN A 184 5.15 24.69 -2.68
C GLN A 184 5.45 24.56 -4.18
N ASP A 185 6.16 23.50 -4.58
CA ASP A 185 6.51 23.20 -5.97
C ASP A 185 5.50 22.26 -6.69
N LEU A 186 4.40 21.89 -6.02
CA LEU A 186 3.32 21.08 -6.57
C LEU A 186 2.28 21.93 -7.31
#